data_AF-A0A7S1ZZP3-F1
#
_entry.id   AF-A0A7S1ZZP3-F1
#
_cell.length_a   1.000
_cell.length_b   1.000
_cell.length_c   1.000
_cell.angle_alpha   90.00
_cell.angle_beta   90.00
_cell.angle_gamma   90.00
#
_symmetry.space_group_name_H-M   'P 1'
#
loop_
_entity.id
_entity.type
_entity.pdbx_description
1 polymer ?
#
loop_
_entity_poly.entity_id
_entity_poly.type
_entity_poly.pdbx_seq_one_letter_code
_entity_poly.pdbx_strand_id
1 'polypeptide(L)'
;DCDVQMLTPELVLLSGRSGTGKTALAQNLRSTVSTADSLFVSGKFDQRKKSEPYTAFVTAFNSLCEITVSIEKCSTDLRERSSILAIKSALCSNIGSESSLLTDIIPNISLFLGDQQKTSTNDQSASMGYETARNRSNFLLRQFVRAFCG
;
A
#
# COMPACT_ATOMS: atom_id res chain seq x y z
N ASP A 1 3.53 -31.54 3.45
CA ASP A 1 4.23 -30.62 2.56
C ASP A 1 3.36 -29.43 2.22
N CYS A 2 3.60 -28.28 2.87
CA CYS A 2 3.09 -27.00 2.39
C CYS A 2 4.19 -26.42 1.49
N ASP A 3 4.03 -26.59 0.18
CA ASP A 3 4.84 -25.89 -0.81
C ASP A 3 4.47 -24.41 -0.73
N VAL A 4 5.24 -23.64 0.04
CA VAL A 4 5.14 -22.18 0.07
C VAL A 4 5.79 -21.71 -1.22
N GLN A 5 5.03 -21.72 -2.33
CA GLN A 5 5.44 -21.02 -3.54
C GLN A 5 5.60 -19.54 -3.18
N MET A 6 6.86 -19.08 -3.07
CA MET A 6 7.14 -17.65 -3.11
C MET A 6 6.58 -17.12 -4.42
N LEU A 7 5.47 -16.39 -4.36
CA LEU A 7 4.89 -15.74 -5.52
C LEU A 7 5.88 -14.68 -6.01
N THR A 8 6.48 -14.89 -7.18
CA THR A 8 7.32 -13.88 -7.81
C THR A 8 6.45 -12.71 -8.26
N PRO A 9 6.82 -11.45 -7.98
CA PRO A 9 6.04 -10.31 -8.44
C PRO A 9 6.03 -10.26 -9.97
N GLU A 10 4.83 -10.18 -10.56
CA GLU A 10 4.66 -10.08 -12.02
C GLU A 10 4.28 -8.65 -12.44
N LEU A 11 4.77 -8.24 -13.61
CA LEU A 11 4.45 -6.95 -14.22
C LEU A 11 3.90 -7.14 -15.63
N VAL A 12 2.70 -6.62 -15.88
CA VAL A 12 2.05 -6.66 -17.19
C VAL A 12 1.88 -5.23 -17.72
N LEU A 13 2.37 -4.97 -18.94
CA LEU A 13 2.22 -3.69 -19.63
C LEU A 13 1.22 -3.82 -20.79
N LEU A 14 0.12 -3.05 -20.73
CA LEU A 14 -0.87 -2.96 -21.81
C LEU A 14 -0.61 -1.71 -22.67
N SER A 15 -0.08 -1.91 -23.88
CA SER A 15 0.21 -0.83 -24.84
C SER A 15 -0.70 -0.88 -26.08
N GLY A 16 -1.05 0.28 -26.65
CA GLY A 16 -1.88 0.36 -27.87
C GLY A 16 -2.50 1.75 -28.08
N ARG A 17 -3.14 1.98 -29.24
CA ARG A 17 -3.76 3.28 -29.60
C ARG A 17 -4.88 3.71 -28.64
N SER A 18 -5.12 5.00 -28.48
CA SER A 18 -6.25 5.49 -27.65
C SER A 18 -7.58 4.89 -28.13
N GLY A 19 -8.48 4.56 -27.20
CA GLY A 19 -9.79 3.97 -27.53
C GLY A 19 -9.82 2.46 -27.80
N THR A 20 -8.67 1.74 -27.81
CA THR A 20 -8.64 0.28 -28.05
C THR A 20 -9.11 -0.59 -26.87
N GLY A 21 -9.74 -0.01 -25.85
CA GLY A 21 -10.25 -0.77 -24.70
C GLY A 21 -9.22 -1.24 -23.66
N LYS A 22 -7.97 -0.72 -23.65
CA LYS A 22 -6.94 -1.08 -22.64
C LYS A 22 -7.42 -0.97 -21.19
N THR A 23 -8.13 0.11 -20.86
CA THR A 23 -8.69 0.32 -19.52
C THR A 23 -9.78 -0.69 -19.21
N ALA A 24 -10.63 -1.03 -20.19
CA ALA A 24 -11.67 -2.05 -20.02
C ALA A 24 -11.06 -3.44 -19.80
N LEU A 25 -9.99 -3.78 -20.52
CA LEU A 25 -9.26 -5.03 -20.32
C LEU A 25 -8.64 -5.10 -18.91
N ALA A 26 -7.98 -4.03 -18.46
CA ALA A 26 -7.43 -3.96 -17.11
C ALA A 26 -8.50 -4.07 -16.01
N GLN A 27 -9.69 -3.52 -16.24
CA GLN A 27 -10.82 -3.65 -15.32
C GLN A 27 -11.39 -5.07 -15.28
N ASN A 28 -11.41 -5.79 -16.41
CA ASN A 28 -11.84 -7.19 -16.43
C ASN A 28 -10.88 -8.10 -15.63
N LEU A 29 -9.59 -7.77 -15.54
CA LEU A 29 -8.67 -8.54 -14.69
C LEU A 29 -9.10 -8.52 -13.21
N ARG A 30 -9.78 -7.47 -12.75
CA ARG A 30 -10.28 -7.40 -11.38
C ARG A 30 -11.20 -8.56 -11.04
N SER A 31 -12.12 -8.92 -11.93
CA SER A 31 -13.06 -10.02 -11.67
C SER A 31 -12.37 -11.39 -11.75
N THR A 32 -11.34 -11.52 -12.59
CA THR A 32 -10.54 -12.76 -12.69
C THR A 32 -9.66 -12.97 -11.45
N VAL A 33 -9.09 -11.90 -10.90
CA VAL A 33 -8.18 -11.97 -9.75
C VAL A 33 -8.93 -12.08 -8.43
N SER A 34 -10.17 -11.58 -8.34
CA SER A 34 -11.00 -11.58 -7.14
C SER A 34 -11.46 -12.99 -6.75
N THR A 35 -10.54 -13.82 -6.26
CA THR A 35 -10.81 -15.06 -5.52
C THR A 35 -11.05 -14.74 -4.04
N ALA A 36 -11.60 -15.70 -3.29
CA ALA A 36 -12.04 -15.51 -1.89
C ALA A 36 -10.97 -14.94 -0.95
N ASP A 37 -9.68 -15.14 -1.24
CA ASP A 37 -8.56 -14.77 -0.36
C ASP A 37 -7.63 -13.71 -0.97
N SER A 38 -8.09 -12.94 -1.96
CA SER A 38 -7.26 -11.98 -2.69
C SER A 38 -7.69 -10.53 -2.48
N LEU A 39 -6.71 -9.64 -2.32
CA LEU A 39 -6.93 -8.19 -2.23
C LEU A 39 -6.62 -7.54 -3.59
N PHE A 40 -7.57 -6.78 -4.11
CA PHE A 40 -7.39 -6.03 -5.35
C PHE A 40 -7.52 -4.52 -5.11
N VAL A 41 -6.49 -3.78 -5.51
CA VAL A 41 -6.48 -2.31 -5.48
C VAL A 41 -6.08 -1.76 -6.84
N SER A 42 -6.57 -0.56 -7.15
CA SER A 42 -6.28 0.09 -8.42
C SER A 42 -6.08 1.58 -8.23
N GLY A 43 -5.19 2.15 -9.04
CA GLY A 43 -4.87 3.57 -9.04
C GLY A 43 -4.83 4.10 -10.46
N LYS A 44 -5.38 5.30 -10.68
CA LYS A 44 -5.36 5.95 -11.99
C LYS A 44 -4.35 7.09 -12.00
N PHE A 45 -3.45 7.06 -12.96
CA PHE A 45 -2.58 8.20 -13.25
C PHE A 45 -3.33 9.18 -14.17
N ASP A 46 -3.57 10.41 -13.72
CA ASP A 46 -4.13 11.47 -14.57
C ASP A 46 -2.97 12.23 -15.22
N GLN A 47 -2.79 12.06 -16.52
CA GLN A 47 -1.74 12.72 -17.30
C GLN A 47 -1.83 14.26 -17.27
N ARG A 48 -2.98 14.82 -16.86
CA ARG A 48 -3.18 16.27 -16.70
C ARG A 48 -2.68 16.78 -15.35
N LYS A 49 -2.55 15.91 -14.34
CA LYS A 49 -2.04 16.23 -13.00
C LYS A 49 -0.54 15.93 -12.89
N LYS A 50 0.26 16.54 -13.76
CA LYS A 50 1.72 16.31 -13.84
C LYS A 50 2.48 16.75 -12.59
N SER A 51 1.89 17.58 -11.73
CA SER A 51 2.53 18.10 -10.51
C SER A 51 2.57 17.09 -9.36
N GLU A 52 1.77 16.02 -9.40
CA GLU A 52 1.70 15.03 -8.32
C GLU A 52 2.18 13.65 -8.82
N PRO A 53 3.49 13.39 -8.79
CA PRO A 53 3.99 12.05 -9.01
C PRO A 53 3.44 11.11 -7.92
N TYR A 54 3.16 9.86 -8.28
CA TYR A 54 2.67 8.79 -7.38
C TYR A 54 1.20 8.84 -6.92
N THR A 55 0.37 9.78 -7.37
CA THR A 55 -1.06 9.83 -6.98
C THR A 55 -1.78 8.49 -7.20
N ALA A 56 -1.48 7.79 -8.30
CA ALA A 56 -2.06 6.47 -8.56
C ALA A 56 -1.72 5.44 -7.47
N PHE A 57 -0.46 5.40 -7.03
CA PHE A 57 -0.03 4.51 -5.94
C PHE A 57 -0.67 4.90 -4.62
N VAL A 58 -0.68 6.20 -4.30
CA VAL A 58 -1.33 6.73 -3.09
C VAL A 58 -2.82 6.35 -3.05
N THR A 59 -3.54 6.52 -4.15
CA THR A 59 -4.95 6.10 -4.23
C THR A 59 -5.11 4.60 -4.01
N ALA A 60 -4.27 3.78 -4.65
CA ALA A 60 -4.33 2.33 -4.50
C ALA A 60 -4.01 1.88 -3.06
N PHE A 61 -2.99 2.45 -2.43
CA PHE A 61 -2.60 2.11 -1.06
C PHE A 61 -3.61 2.60 -0.01
N ASN A 62 -4.21 3.77 -0.22
CA ASN A 62 -5.30 4.24 0.64
C ASN A 62 -6.50 3.28 0.60
N SER A 63 -6.86 2.81 -0.60
CA SER A 63 -7.89 1.79 -0.76
C SER A 63 -7.50 0.45 -0.12
N LEU A 64 -6.22 0.07 -0.18
CA LEU A 64 -5.71 -1.14 0.49
C LEU A 64 -5.96 -1.05 2.00
N CYS A 65 -5.55 0.06 2.63
CA CYS A 65 -5.75 0.28 4.06
C CYS A 65 -7.24 0.21 4.46
N GLU A 66 -8.13 0.83 3.68
CA GLU A 66 -9.58 0.79 3.93
C GLU A 66 -10.13 -0.63 3.87
N ILE A 67 -9.77 -1.40 2.84
CA ILE A 67 -10.21 -2.78 2.68
C ILE A 67 -9.71 -3.62 3.86
N THR A 68 -8.44 -3.49 4.24
CA THR A 68 -7.88 -4.27 5.36
C THR A 68 -8.55 -3.94 6.69
N VAL A 69 -8.82 -2.66 6.98
CA VAL A 69 -9.59 -2.25 8.18
C VAL A 69 -11.02 -2.78 8.13
N SER A 70 -11.65 -2.80 6.96
CA SER A 70 -12.98 -3.38 6.79
C SER A 70 -13.00 -4.87 7.08
N ILE A 71 -12.01 -5.62 6.60
CA ILE A 71 -11.86 -7.06 6.86
C ILE A 71 -11.63 -7.30 8.35
N GLU A 72 -10.75 -6.54 9.00
CA GLU A 72 -10.49 -6.67 10.45
C GLU A 72 -11.79 -6.54 11.29
N LYS A 73 -12.66 -5.61 10.90
CA LYS A 73 -13.92 -5.31 11.59
C LYS A 73 -15.02 -6.33 11.29
N CYS A 74 -15.17 -6.75 10.04
CA CYS A 74 -16.29 -7.61 9.61
C CYS A 74 -15.99 -9.10 9.66
N SER A 75 -14.73 -9.51 9.54
CA SER A 75 -14.38 -10.93 9.49
C SER A 75 -14.66 -11.60 10.84
N THR A 76 -15.04 -12.87 10.83
CA THR A 76 -15.05 -13.75 12.00
C THR A 76 -13.93 -14.79 11.94
N ASP A 77 -13.17 -14.83 10.84
CA ASP A 77 -12.08 -15.78 10.63
C ASP A 77 -10.83 -15.36 11.42
N LEU A 78 -10.30 -16.29 12.20
CA LEU A 78 -9.09 -16.09 13.00
C LEU A 78 -7.82 -15.98 12.14
N ARG A 79 -7.79 -16.60 10.96
CA ARG A 79 -6.64 -16.53 10.04
C ARG A 79 -6.50 -15.14 9.48
N GLU A 80 -7.59 -14.56 8.96
CA GLU A 80 -7.57 -13.20 8.42
C GLU A 80 -7.14 -12.18 9.47
N ARG A 81 -7.67 -12.29 10.70
CA ARG A 81 -7.24 -11.46 11.82
C ARG A 81 -5.76 -11.62 12.15
N SER A 82 -5.27 -12.86 12.17
CA SER A 82 -3.85 -13.14 12.48
C SER A 82 -2.93 -12.59 11.39
N SER A 83 -3.30 -12.72 10.12
CA SER A 83 -2.56 -12.12 9.00
C SER A 83 -2.53 -10.60 9.10
N ILE A 84 -3.66 -9.96 9.41
CA ILE A 84 -3.72 -8.50 9.61
C ILE A 84 -2.84 -8.05 10.78
N LEU A 85 -2.84 -8.80 11.89
CA LEU A 85 -1.97 -8.51 13.04
C LEU A 85 -0.48 -8.64 12.67
N ALA A 86 -0.11 -9.65 11.87
CA ALA A 86 1.25 -9.82 11.37
C ALA A 86 1.68 -8.63 10.49
N ILE A 87 0.80 -8.17 9.59
CA ILE A 87 1.05 -6.97 8.76
C ILE A 87 1.26 -5.74 9.66
N LYS A 88 0.39 -5.52 10.65
CA LYS A 88 0.54 -4.40 11.61
C LYS A 88 1.87 -4.45 12.36
N SER A 89 2.25 -5.63 12.85
CA SER A 89 3.53 -5.85 13.53
C SER A 89 4.72 -5.57 12.62
N ALA A 90 4.68 -6.06 11.38
CA ALA A 90 5.72 -5.81 10.38
C ALA A 90 5.83 -4.32 10.03
N LEU A 91 4.72 -3.61 9.87
CA LEU A 91 4.73 -2.16 9.65
C LEU A 91 5.32 -1.41 10.85
N CYS A 92 4.89 -1.72 12.08
CA CYS A 92 5.43 -1.08 13.27
C CYS A 92 6.94 -1.30 13.43
N SER A 93 7.42 -2.53 13.17
CA SER A 93 8.83 -2.88 13.26
C SER A 93 9.69 -2.19 12.18
N ASN A 94 9.20 -2.13 10.94
CA ASN A 94 9.97 -1.59 9.81
C ASN A 94 9.87 -0.06 9.64
N ILE A 95 8.77 0.56 10.07
CA ILE A 95 8.51 1.99 9.88
C ILE A 95 8.78 2.81 11.14
N GLY A 96 8.48 2.26 12.33
CA GLY A 96 8.79 2.88 13.62
C GLY A 96 8.44 4.38 13.71
N SER A 97 9.46 5.19 14.03
CA SER A 97 9.36 6.65 14.22
C SER A 97 9.13 7.45 12.93
N GLU A 98 9.29 6.85 11.75
CA GLU A 98 9.16 7.53 10.45
C GLU A 98 7.75 7.46 9.86
N SER A 99 6.81 7.02 10.68
CA SER A 99 5.42 6.80 10.31
C SER A 99 4.65 8.08 9.99
N SER A 100 5.05 9.23 10.54
CA SER A 100 4.49 10.53 10.17
C SER A 100 4.68 10.81 8.68
N LEU A 101 5.89 10.55 8.15
CA LEU A 101 6.20 10.79 6.75
C LEU A 101 5.44 9.86 5.81
N LEU A 102 5.12 8.65 6.27
CA LEU A 102 4.27 7.73 5.53
C LEU A 102 2.80 8.16 5.57
N THR A 103 2.34 8.76 6.66
CA THR A 103 0.97 9.28 6.81
C THR A 103 0.75 10.51 5.92
N ASP A 104 1.78 11.34 5.70
CA ASP A 104 1.73 12.44 4.72
C ASP A 104 1.51 11.95 3.28
N ILE A 105 1.96 10.72 2.97
CA ILE A 105 1.85 10.13 1.63
C ILE A 105 0.59 9.25 1.51
N ILE A 106 0.29 8.43 2.51
CA ILE A 106 -0.84 7.50 2.57
C ILE A 106 -1.65 7.80 3.84
N PRO A 107 -2.56 8.79 3.81
CA PRO A 107 -3.28 9.23 5.01
C PRO A 107 -4.04 8.11 5.72
N ASN A 108 -4.63 7.18 4.98
CA ASN A 108 -5.43 6.09 5.54
C ASN A 108 -4.60 5.05 6.32
N ILE A 109 -3.27 5.11 6.26
CA ILE A 109 -2.44 4.22 7.06
C ILE A 109 -2.59 4.51 8.56
N SER A 110 -2.91 5.75 8.92
CA SER A 110 -3.23 6.14 10.30
C SER A 110 -4.44 5.38 10.86
N LEU A 111 -5.45 5.11 10.03
CA LEU A 111 -6.62 4.32 10.41
C LEU A 111 -6.27 2.85 10.65
N PHE A 112 -5.25 2.35 9.95
CA PHE A 112 -4.79 0.97 10.04
C PHE A 112 -3.88 0.74 11.25
N LEU A 113 -2.93 1.65 11.50
CA LEU A 113 -1.97 1.58 12.62
C LEU A 113 -2.56 2.08 13.94
N GLY A 114 -3.61 2.91 13.90
CA GLY A 114 -4.23 3.52 15.07
C GLY A 114 -3.37 4.61 15.73
N ASP A 115 -3.78 5.07 16.91
CA ASP A 115 -3.12 6.16 17.68
C ASP A 115 -1.76 5.75 18.31
N GLN A 116 -1.19 4.62 17.89
CA GLN A 116 0.10 4.07 18.36
C GLN A 116 1.32 4.94 18.01
N GLN A 117 1.12 6.08 17.31
CA GLN A 117 2.19 6.95 16.80
C GLN A 117 2.33 8.30 17.51
N LYS A 118 1.52 8.62 18.53
CA LYS A 118 1.68 9.89 19.25
C LYS A 118 2.95 9.98 20.11
N THR A 119 3.77 8.94 20.19
CA THR A 119 4.89 8.84 21.16
C THR A 119 6.29 8.97 20.56
N SER A 120 6.44 9.50 19.34
CA SER A 120 7.76 9.90 18.82
C SER A 120 7.77 11.33 18.30
N THR A 121 7.16 12.24 19.06
CA THR A 121 7.61 13.64 19.11
C THR A 121 9.03 13.66 19.68
N ASN A 122 10.03 13.59 18.82
CA ASN A 122 11.40 13.99 19.13
C ASN A 122 12.03 14.58 17.86
N ASP A 123 11.61 15.82 17.55
CA ASP A 123 12.48 16.98 17.33
C ASP A 123 13.75 16.93 16.45
N GLN A 124 13.97 15.93 15.58
CA GLN A 124 15.23 15.88 14.77
C GLN A 124 15.08 15.66 13.26
N SER A 125 14.11 16.30 12.59
CA SER A 125 14.05 16.29 11.11
C SER A 125 14.04 17.67 10.44
N ALA A 126 14.35 18.74 11.19
CA ALA A 126 14.23 20.11 10.68
C ALA A 126 15.35 20.60 9.75
N SER A 127 16.27 19.75 9.29
CA SER A 127 17.31 20.18 8.33
C SER A 127 17.92 19.02 7.54
N MET A 128 17.20 18.46 6.57
CA MET A 128 17.81 17.60 5.55
C MET A 128 17.28 17.90 4.15
N GLY A 129 18.18 17.88 3.16
CA GLY A 129 17.89 18.27 1.78
C GLY A 129 16.88 17.36 1.07
N TYR A 130 16.30 17.89 -0.02
CA TYR A 130 15.24 17.25 -0.81
C TYR A 130 15.56 15.82 -1.31
N GLU A 131 16.82 15.51 -1.60
CA GLU A 131 17.23 14.16 -2.05
C GLU A 131 17.07 13.11 -0.94
N THR A 132 17.37 13.47 0.31
CA THR A 132 17.22 12.57 1.45
C THR A 132 15.74 12.26 1.72
N ALA A 133 14.85 13.25 1.55
CA ALA A 133 13.40 13.05 1.71
C ALA A 133 12.82 12.11 0.64
N ARG A 134 13.29 12.19 -0.62
CA ARG A 134 12.83 11.30 -1.70
C ARG A 134 13.31 9.86 -1.54
N ASN A 135 14.55 9.65 -1.12
CA ASN A 135 15.06 8.30 -0.87
C ASN A 135 14.37 7.65 0.33
N ARG A 136 14.06 8.44 1.37
CA ARG A 136 13.36 7.99 2.56
C ARG A 136 11.91 7.61 2.29
N SER A 137 11.16 8.43 1.56
CA SER A 137 9.79 8.09 1.12
C SER A 137 9.76 6.83 0.26
N ASN A 138 10.67 6.68 -0.71
CA ASN A 138 10.79 5.44 -1.49
C ASN A 138 11.10 4.21 -0.62
N PHE A 139 11.96 4.37 0.39
CA PHE A 139 12.25 3.29 1.34
C PHE A 139 11.01 2.89 2.14
N LEU A 140 10.26 3.87 2.68
CA LEU A 140 9.04 3.60 3.45
C LEU A 140 7.95 2.94 2.60
N LEU A 141 7.76 3.37 1.35
CA LEU A 141 6.83 2.72 0.42
C LEU A 141 7.22 1.27 0.13
N ARG A 142 8.52 0.97 0.00
CA ARG A 142 8.99 -0.41 -0.17
C ARG A 142 8.74 -1.25 1.08
N GLN A 143 8.95 -0.70 2.27
CA GLN A 143 8.66 -1.41 3.52
C GLN A 143 7.17 -1.65 3.71
N PHE A 144 6.34 -0.68 3.32
CA PHE A 144 4.89 -0.83 3.30
C PHE A 144 4.48 -2.02 2.42
N VAL A 145 4.92 -2.05 1.15
CA VAL A 145 4.58 -3.16 0.25
C VAL A 145 5.09 -4.49 0.78
N ARG A 146 6.30 -4.54 1.35
CA ARG A 146 6.85 -5.76 1.97
C ARG A 146 6.03 -6.26 3.14
N ALA A 147 5.47 -5.38 3.96
CA ALA A 147 4.64 -5.80 5.09
C ALA A 147 3.34 -6.47 4.64
N PHE A 148 2.80 -6.11 3.47
CA PHE A 148 1.59 -6.72 2.90
C PHE A 148 1.86 -7.98 2.05
N CYS A 149 3.08 -8.13 1.51
CA CYS A 149 3.43 -9.21 0.58
C CYS A 149 4.47 -10.21 1.15
N GLY A 150 4.87 -10.06 2.41
CA GLY A 150 5.94 -10.84 3.04
C GLY A 150 5.46 -11.80 4.12
#